data_AF-A0A067MIH4-F1
#
_entry.id   AF-A0A067MIH4-F1
#
_cell.length_a   1.000
_cell.length_b   1.000
_cell.length_c   1.000
_cell.angle_alpha   90.00
_cell.angle_beta   90.00
_cell.angle_gamma   90.00
#
_symmetry.space_group_name_H-M   'P 1'
#
loop_
_entity.id
_entity.type
_entity.pdbx_description
1 polymer ?
#
loop_
_entity_poly.entity_id
_entity_poly.type
_entity_poly.pdbx_seq_one_letter_code
_entity_poly.pdbx_strand_id
1 'polypeptide(L)'
;RDVERVDRQDDLAAARLFSAATLGFVLEKHSGHLALIVYLFIFGEMVDAWQNRCIHHITRIRMVLRIRFFLMAWRAHVLAHPEYALDIQFISRESFDIFTYVCESLLLLVLVYRDHFPQYPLLPWLHSTESCEHVFGCMRKPKTDFDIADLLYFMPKLMIYMSGTFGDLSPEQKENATAAGYHHTYFDTRDLDIPALMTWPTDAELEKVSLMAAQEAEQLLTVLGVA
;
A
#
# COMPACT_ATOMS: atom_id res chain seq x y z
N ARG A 1 10.80 15.00 13.42
CA ARG A 1 9.97 15.69 12.40
C ARG A 1 8.63 14.98 12.26
N ASP A 2 8.63 13.66 12.08
CA ASP A 2 7.41 12.83 11.98
C ASP A 2 6.54 12.81 13.26
N VAL A 3 7.09 13.19 14.41
CA VAL A 3 6.41 13.19 15.73
C VAL A 3 6.18 14.61 16.28
N GLU A 4 6.97 15.59 15.85
CA GLU A 4 6.93 16.97 16.35
C GLU A 4 6.53 17.91 15.20
N ARG A 5 5.38 18.59 15.32
CA ARG A 5 4.69 19.31 14.22
C ARG A 5 4.32 18.37 13.06
N VAL A 6 3.63 17.30 13.42
CA VAL A 6 3.18 16.24 12.50
C VAL A 6 2.38 16.84 11.35
N ASP A 7 2.94 16.75 10.15
CA ASP A 7 2.16 16.88 8.93
C ASP A 7 1.34 15.60 8.76
N ARG A 8 0.02 15.70 8.97
CA ARG A 8 -0.88 14.55 8.84
C ARG A 8 -1.10 14.13 7.39
N GLN A 9 -0.56 14.89 6.43
CA GLN A 9 -0.59 14.59 5.00
C GLN A 9 0.74 14.02 4.49
N ASP A 10 1.78 13.89 5.34
CA ASP A 10 3.05 13.25 4.98
C ASP A 10 2.87 11.72 4.92
N ASP A 11 2.52 11.22 3.75
CA ASP A 11 2.40 9.81 3.43
C ASP A 11 3.74 9.05 3.56
N LEU A 12 4.87 9.72 3.34
CA LEU A 12 6.20 9.13 3.51
C LEU A 12 6.49 8.81 4.98
N ALA A 13 5.98 9.60 5.93
CA ALA A 13 6.08 9.25 7.35
C ALA A 13 5.33 7.94 7.65
N ALA A 14 4.14 7.76 7.09
CA ALA A 14 3.39 6.51 7.21
C ALA A 14 4.12 5.34 6.52
N ALA A 15 4.68 5.57 5.31
CA ALA A 15 5.46 4.56 4.60
C ALA A 15 6.72 4.13 5.39
N ARG A 16 7.42 5.06 6.04
CA ARG A 16 8.55 4.76 6.92
C ARG A 16 8.11 3.93 8.13
N LEU A 17 6.98 4.25 8.75
CA LEU A 17 6.46 3.51 9.90
C LEU A 17 6.20 2.03 9.56
N PHE A 18 5.61 1.77 8.40
CA PHE A 18 5.27 0.41 7.95
C PHE A 18 6.39 -0.28 7.15
N SER A 19 7.59 0.30 7.11
CA SER A 19 8.73 -0.27 6.40
C SER A 19 9.35 -1.48 7.14
N ALA A 20 9.99 -2.36 6.37
CA ALA A 20 10.77 -3.48 6.92
C ALA A 20 11.88 -3.02 7.89
N ALA A 21 12.46 -1.82 7.68
CA ALA A 21 13.47 -1.26 8.57
C ALA A 21 12.90 -0.94 9.95
N THR A 22 11.71 -0.33 10.00
CA THR A 22 11.01 -0.05 11.27
C THR A 22 10.59 -1.33 11.96
N LEU A 23 10.03 -2.31 11.22
CA LEU A 23 9.70 -3.62 11.78
C LEU A 23 10.93 -4.31 12.37
N GLY A 24 12.06 -4.30 11.65
CA GLY A 24 13.33 -4.85 12.12
C GLY A 24 13.85 -4.17 13.39
N PHE A 25 13.74 -2.84 13.46
CA PHE A 25 14.10 -2.09 14.66
C PHE A 25 13.24 -2.49 15.88
N VAL A 26 11.91 -2.61 15.70
CA VAL A 26 11.00 -3.01 16.79
C VAL A 26 11.26 -4.46 17.21
N LEU A 27 11.52 -5.35 16.26
CA LEU A 27 11.91 -6.73 16.55
C LEU A 27 13.19 -6.81 17.41
N GLU A 28 14.18 -5.98 17.13
CA GLU A 28 15.46 -6.01 17.84
C GLU A 28 15.39 -5.31 19.21
N LYS A 29 14.80 -4.12 19.27
CA LYS A 29 14.82 -3.26 20.48
C LYS A 29 13.61 -3.45 21.39
N HIS A 30 12.53 -4.00 20.86
CA HIS A 30 11.20 -4.00 21.47
C HIS A 30 10.49 -5.34 21.28
N SER A 31 11.24 -6.46 21.30
CA SER A 31 10.76 -7.83 21.02
C SER A 31 9.59 -8.30 21.89
N GLY A 32 9.41 -7.73 23.10
CA GLY A 32 8.27 -8.02 23.98
C GLY A 32 6.94 -7.42 23.50
N HIS A 33 6.95 -6.47 22.57
CA HIS A 33 5.75 -5.81 22.05
C HIS A 33 5.16 -6.57 20.85
N LEU A 34 4.83 -7.84 21.06
CA LEU A 34 4.35 -8.75 20.02
C LEU A 34 3.14 -8.21 19.25
N ALA A 35 2.16 -7.61 19.94
CA ALA A 35 1.00 -7.01 19.30
C ALA A 35 1.38 -5.89 18.32
N LEU A 36 2.34 -5.03 18.70
CA LEU A 36 2.83 -3.97 17.82
C LEU A 36 3.60 -4.53 16.63
N ILE A 37 4.43 -5.56 16.85
CA ILE A 37 5.20 -6.22 15.78
C ILE A 37 4.25 -6.84 14.75
N VAL A 38 3.25 -7.60 15.19
CA VAL A 38 2.25 -8.21 14.31
C VAL A 38 1.44 -7.14 13.59
N TYR A 39 1.05 -6.07 14.28
CA TYR A 39 0.32 -4.95 13.67
C TYR A 39 1.15 -4.30 12.55
N LEU A 40 2.41 -3.94 12.81
CA LEU A 40 3.29 -3.33 11.81
C LEU A 40 3.55 -4.27 10.63
N PHE A 41 3.70 -5.56 10.89
CA PHE A 41 3.86 -6.58 9.86
C PHE A 41 2.63 -6.67 8.94
N ILE A 42 1.44 -6.92 9.51
CA ILE A 42 0.18 -7.06 8.77
C ILE A 42 -0.10 -5.81 7.93
N PHE A 43 -0.02 -4.61 8.52
CA PHE A 43 -0.33 -3.40 7.78
C PHE A 43 0.76 -2.99 6.79
N GLY A 44 2.03 -3.27 7.08
CA GLY A 44 3.13 -3.05 6.13
C GLY A 44 3.02 -3.94 4.91
N GLU A 45 2.59 -5.19 5.09
CA GLU A 45 2.32 -6.06 3.95
C GLU A 45 1.13 -5.58 3.11
N MET A 46 0.14 -4.91 3.70
CA MET A 46 -0.94 -4.31 2.92
C MET A 46 -0.39 -3.27 1.93
N VAL A 47 0.51 -2.42 2.44
CA VAL A 47 1.15 -1.37 1.66
C VAL A 47 2.04 -2.00 0.58
N ASP A 48 2.87 -2.97 0.93
CA ASP A 48 3.74 -3.67 -0.01
C ASP A 48 2.96 -4.41 -1.11
N ALA A 49 1.83 -5.02 -0.78
CA ALA A 49 0.98 -5.71 -1.74
C ALA A 49 0.47 -4.78 -2.85
N TRP A 50 0.36 -3.48 -2.59
CA TRP A 50 -0.01 -2.47 -3.59
C TRP A 50 1.21 -1.78 -4.20
N GLN A 51 2.19 -1.39 -3.39
CA GLN A 51 3.24 -0.45 -3.79
C GLN A 51 4.56 -1.11 -4.20
N ASN A 52 4.88 -2.28 -3.65
CA ASN A 52 6.15 -2.93 -3.95
C ASN A 52 6.15 -3.45 -5.39
N ARG A 53 7.16 -3.10 -6.18
CA ARG A 53 7.20 -3.36 -7.64
C ARG A 53 7.79 -4.72 -8.02
N CYS A 54 8.36 -5.43 -7.05
CA CYS A 54 9.06 -6.70 -7.26
C CYS A 54 8.23 -7.92 -6.83
N ILE A 55 6.99 -7.72 -6.36
CA ILE A 55 6.13 -8.80 -5.85
C ILE A 55 5.20 -9.33 -6.96
N HIS A 56 5.17 -10.66 -7.12
CA HIS A 56 4.25 -11.35 -8.02
C HIS A 56 2.81 -11.38 -7.50
N HIS A 57 1.83 -11.53 -8.40
CA HIS A 57 0.40 -11.51 -8.06
C HIS A 57 -0.01 -12.52 -7.00
N ILE A 58 0.50 -13.76 -7.07
CA ILE A 58 0.17 -14.80 -6.10
C ILE A 58 0.62 -14.44 -4.67
N THR A 59 1.77 -13.79 -4.54
CA THR A 59 2.29 -13.32 -3.26
C THR A 59 1.46 -12.14 -2.75
N ARG A 60 1.09 -11.19 -3.62
CA ARG A 60 0.18 -10.08 -3.26
C ARG A 60 -1.15 -10.59 -2.72
N ILE A 61 -1.74 -11.59 -3.39
CA ILE A 61 -3.00 -12.23 -2.96
C ILE A 61 -2.85 -12.83 -1.57
N ARG A 62 -1.77 -13.57 -1.31
CA ARG A 62 -1.50 -14.11 0.02
C ARG A 62 -1.46 -13.02 1.09
N MET A 63 -0.75 -11.92 0.82
CA MET A 63 -0.60 -10.80 1.74
C MET A 63 -1.94 -10.15 2.07
N VAL A 64 -2.75 -9.80 1.06
CA VAL A 64 -4.06 -9.17 1.30
C VAL A 64 -5.07 -10.12 1.94
N LEU A 65 -5.04 -11.42 1.59
CA LEU A 65 -5.90 -12.41 2.23
C LEU A 65 -5.52 -12.60 3.70
N ARG A 66 -4.22 -12.65 4.05
CA ARG A 66 -3.77 -12.78 5.43
C ARG A 66 -4.26 -11.63 6.29
N ILE A 67 -4.14 -10.40 5.79
CA ILE A 67 -4.63 -9.20 6.49
C ILE A 67 -6.14 -9.25 6.64
N ARG A 68 -6.87 -9.59 5.57
CA ARG A 68 -8.32 -9.68 5.60
C ARG A 68 -8.79 -10.70 6.64
N PHE A 69 -8.21 -11.91 6.66
CA PHE A 69 -8.54 -12.93 7.64
C PHE A 69 -8.16 -12.51 9.07
N PHE A 70 -7.01 -11.88 9.24
CA PHE A 70 -6.57 -11.33 10.53
C PHE A 70 -7.58 -10.32 11.07
N LEU A 71 -7.99 -9.34 10.25
CA LEU A 71 -8.97 -8.31 10.65
C LEU A 71 -10.34 -8.91 10.97
N MET A 72 -10.80 -9.88 10.17
CA MET A 72 -12.07 -10.57 10.42
C MET A 72 -12.06 -11.35 11.73
N ALA A 73 -10.99 -12.10 11.99
CA ALA A 73 -10.86 -12.91 13.19
C ALA A 73 -10.63 -12.04 14.44
N TRP A 74 -9.83 -10.97 14.35
CA TRP A 74 -9.71 -9.99 15.43
C TRP A 74 -11.06 -9.34 15.77
N ARG A 75 -11.82 -8.91 14.75
CA ARG A 75 -13.18 -8.37 14.95
C ARG A 75 -14.12 -9.38 15.60
N ALA A 76 -14.08 -10.63 15.13
CA ALA A 76 -14.90 -11.71 15.68
C ALA A 76 -14.55 -12.00 17.15
N HIS A 77 -13.26 -11.99 17.50
CA HIS A 77 -12.81 -12.13 18.89
C HIS A 77 -13.37 -11.01 19.77
N VAL A 78 -13.27 -9.75 19.34
CA VAL A 78 -13.81 -8.62 20.11
C VAL A 78 -15.32 -8.77 20.35
N LEU A 79 -16.07 -9.22 19.33
CA LEU A 79 -17.51 -9.45 19.44
C LEU A 79 -17.89 -10.65 20.33
N ALA A 80 -17.01 -11.64 20.46
CA ALA A 80 -17.25 -12.83 21.28
C ALA A 80 -17.06 -12.59 22.79
N HIS A 81 -16.43 -11.47 23.17
CA HIS A 81 -16.08 -11.12 24.54
C HIS A 81 -16.95 -9.95 25.03
N PRO A 82 -17.94 -10.18 25.91
CA PRO A 82 -18.87 -9.14 26.37
C PRO A 82 -18.22 -7.93 27.07
N GLU A 83 -17.00 -8.10 27.57
CA GLU A 83 -16.19 -7.07 28.21
C GLU A 83 -15.49 -6.11 27.22
N TYR A 84 -15.48 -6.45 25.94
CA TYR A 84 -14.87 -5.62 24.90
C TYR A 84 -15.91 -4.84 24.09
N ALA A 85 -15.45 -3.75 23.51
CA ALA A 85 -16.23 -2.90 22.64
C ALA A 85 -15.42 -2.57 21.38
N LEU A 86 -16.08 -2.58 20.22
CA LEU A 86 -15.42 -2.34 18.93
C LEU A 86 -14.82 -0.94 18.83
N ASP A 87 -15.36 0.05 19.53
CA ASP A 87 -14.85 1.43 19.55
C ASP A 87 -13.63 1.62 20.47
N ILE A 88 -13.25 0.61 21.25
CA ILE A 88 -12.12 0.66 22.19
C ILE A 88 -11.03 -0.35 21.82
N GLN A 89 -11.37 -1.63 21.61
CA GLN A 89 -10.41 -2.72 21.38
C GLN A 89 -10.23 -3.11 19.90
N PHE A 90 -10.85 -2.37 18.99
CA PHE A 90 -10.72 -2.60 17.55
C PHE A 90 -10.40 -1.29 16.83
N ILE A 91 -9.92 -1.40 15.59
CA ILE A 91 -9.76 -0.24 14.71
C ILE A 91 -11.12 0.41 14.44
N SER A 92 -11.12 1.69 14.06
CA SER A 92 -12.37 2.37 13.71
C SER A 92 -13.12 1.62 12.60
N ARG A 93 -14.43 1.77 12.59
CA ARG A 93 -15.29 1.19 11.57
C ARG A 93 -14.83 1.60 10.17
N GLU A 94 -14.51 2.88 10.00
CA GLU A 94 -14.06 3.44 8.73
C GLU A 94 -12.75 2.80 8.28
N SER A 95 -11.78 2.62 9.18
CA SER A 95 -10.54 1.92 8.87
C SER A 95 -10.78 0.47 8.51
N PHE A 96 -11.64 -0.25 9.24
CA PHE A 96 -11.97 -1.63 8.92
C PHE A 96 -12.60 -1.77 7.53
N ASP A 97 -13.56 -0.90 7.20
CA ASP A 97 -14.21 -0.88 5.90
C ASP A 97 -13.19 -0.59 4.80
N ILE A 98 -12.36 0.46 4.95
CA ILE A 98 -11.31 0.84 3.99
C ILE A 98 -10.31 -0.31 3.78
N PHE A 99 -9.77 -0.90 4.85
CA PHE A 99 -8.76 -1.96 4.74
C PHE A 99 -9.34 -3.23 4.10
N THR A 100 -10.59 -3.56 4.40
CA THR A 100 -11.30 -4.65 3.74
C THR A 100 -11.45 -4.37 2.25
N TYR A 101 -11.90 -3.17 1.87
CA TYR A 101 -12.01 -2.77 0.47
C TYR A 101 -10.67 -2.79 -0.27
N VAL A 102 -9.58 -2.32 0.36
CA VAL A 102 -8.22 -2.34 -0.21
C VAL A 102 -7.74 -3.77 -0.46
N CYS A 103 -8.07 -4.70 0.43
CA CYS A 103 -7.73 -6.11 0.25
C CYS A 103 -8.55 -6.78 -0.86
N GLU A 104 -9.87 -6.57 -0.86
CA GLU A 104 -10.79 -7.19 -1.83
C GLU A 104 -10.61 -6.61 -3.24
N SER A 105 -10.36 -5.30 -3.37
CA SER A 105 -10.12 -4.65 -4.65
C SER A 105 -8.85 -5.15 -5.33
N LEU A 106 -7.76 -5.42 -4.60
CA LEU A 106 -6.55 -5.97 -5.21
C LEU A 106 -6.80 -7.38 -5.76
N LEU A 107 -7.49 -8.22 -4.98
CA LEU A 107 -7.86 -9.57 -5.41
C LEU A 107 -8.74 -9.52 -6.66
N LEU A 108 -9.78 -8.69 -6.64
CA LEU A 108 -10.67 -8.49 -7.79
C LEU A 108 -9.90 -7.98 -9.01
N LEU A 109 -8.97 -7.06 -8.83
CA LEU A 109 -8.17 -6.50 -9.92
C LEU A 109 -7.30 -7.58 -10.57
N VAL A 110 -6.67 -8.45 -9.78
CA VAL A 110 -5.92 -9.61 -10.32
C VAL A 110 -6.83 -10.54 -11.12
N LEU A 111 -8.02 -10.87 -10.60
CA LEU A 111 -8.98 -11.74 -11.28
C LEU A 111 -9.49 -11.14 -12.59
N VAL A 112 -9.86 -9.85 -12.57
CA VAL A 112 -10.34 -9.13 -13.77
C VAL A 112 -9.26 -9.09 -14.84
N TYR A 113 -8.00 -8.83 -14.47
CA TYR A 113 -6.92 -8.86 -15.46
C TYR A 113 -6.67 -10.26 -16.00
N ARG A 114 -6.62 -11.28 -15.13
CA ARG A 114 -6.47 -12.68 -15.55
C ARG A 114 -7.54 -13.09 -16.56
N ASP A 115 -8.80 -12.75 -16.29
CA ASP A 115 -9.94 -13.29 -17.04
C ASP A 115 -10.26 -12.45 -18.29
N HIS A 116 -9.98 -11.15 -18.28
CA HIS A 116 -10.39 -10.23 -19.35
C HIS A 116 -9.24 -9.50 -20.05
N PHE A 117 -8.08 -9.36 -19.41
CA PHE A 117 -6.93 -8.60 -19.93
C PHE A 117 -5.58 -9.31 -19.75
N PRO A 118 -5.47 -10.64 -19.99
CA PRO A 118 -4.27 -11.40 -19.64
C PRO A 118 -3.01 -10.97 -20.41
N GLN A 119 -3.19 -10.25 -21.53
CA GLN A 119 -2.13 -9.70 -22.37
C GLN A 119 -1.50 -8.41 -21.83
N TYR A 120 -2.05 -7.82 -20.76
CA TYR A 120 -1.52 -6.59 -20.16
C TYR A 120 -0.97 -6.86 -18.76
N PRO A 121 0.18 -6.31 -18.38
CA PRO A 121 0.67 -6.42 -17.02
C PRO A 121 -0.26 -5.67 -16.06
N LEU A 122 -0.52 -6.26 -14.90
CA LEU A 122 -1.13 -5.53 -13.80
C LEU A 122 -0.03 -4.84 -12.99
N LEU A 123 -0.13 -3.52 -12.88
CA LEU A 123 0.77 -2.64 -12.11
C LEU A 123 -0.02 -2.00 -10.96
N PRO A 124 -0.18 -2.66 -9.79
CA PRO A 124 -1.10 -2.20 -8.74
C PRO A 124 -0.85 -0.78 -8.25
N TRP A 125 0.42 -0.36 -8.17
CA TRP A 125 0.82 0.99 -7.76
C TRP A 125 0.35 2.11 -8.72
N LEU A 126 -0.09 1.78 -9.94
CA LEU A 126 -0.66 2.75 -10.88
C LEU A 126 -2.19 2.90 -10.76
N HIS A 127 -2.84 2.13 -9.90
CA HIS A 127 -4.28 2.22 -9.63
C HIS A 127 -4.63 3.14 -8.46
N SER A 128 -3.73 4.06 -8.09
CA SER A 128 -3.92 5.08 -7.06
C SER A 128 -4.22 6.46 -7.65
N THR A 129 -4.61 7.42 -6.80
CA THR A 129 -4.78 8.84 -7.15
C THR A 129 -3.46 9.62 -7.15
N GLU A 130 -2.35 8.99 -6.81
CA GLU A 130 -1.06 9.66 -6.59
C GLU A 130 -0.57 10.40 -7.84
N SER A 131 -0.82 9.84 -9.03
CA SER A 131 -0.51 10.51 -10.30
C SER A 131 -1.27 11.84 -10.46
N CYS A 132 -2.51 11.91 -9.98
CA CYS A 132 -3.31 13.14 -9.96
C CYS A 132 -2.76 14.14 -8.94
N GLU A 133 -2.38 13.67 -7.75
CA GLU A 133 -1.77 14.50 -6.71
C GLU A 133 -0.44 15.10 -7.18
N HIS A 134 0.36 14.32 -7.90
CA HIS A 134 1.58 14.78 -8.53
C HIS A 134 1.32 15.87 -9.59
N VAL A 135 0.30 15.68 -10.44
CA VAL A 135 -0.13 16.72 -11.38
C VAL A 135 -0.49 18.01 -10.66
N PHE A 136 -1.30 17.93 -9.60
CA PHE A 136 -1.65 19.11 -8.80
C PHE A 136 -0.43 19.74 -8.12
N GLY A 137 0.50 18.92 -7.63
CA GLY A 137 1.76 19.36 -7.07
C GLY A 137 2.61 20.16 -8.05
N CYS A 138 2.73 19.66 -9.29
CA CYS A 138 3.42 20.35 -10.37
C CYS A 138 2.75 21.69 -10.71
N MET A 139 1.42 21.72 -10.73
CA MET A 139 0.63 22.92 -11.02
C MET A 139 0.74 23.99 -9.93
N ARG A 140 0.89 23.59 -8.66
CA ARG A 140 1.08 24.51 -7.53
C ARG A 140 2.44 25.21 -7.52
N LYS A 141 3.45 24.69 -8.21
CA LYS A 141 4.80 25.31 -8.32
C LYS A 141 4.77 26.68 -9.03
N PRO A 142 4.17 26.82 -10.23
CA PRO A 142 4.04 28.13 -10.88
C PRO A 142 2.93 29.01 -10.30
N LYS A 143 1.82 28.42 -9.81
CA LYS A 143 0.70 29.16 -9.21
C LYS A 143 0.00 28.31 -8.15
N THR A 144 0.13 28.70 -6.88
CA THR A 144 -0.39 27.92 -5.75
C THR A 144 -1.92 27.78 -5.78
N ASP A 145 -2.64 28.88 -6.03
CA ASP A 145 -4.11 28.90 -6.14
C ASP A 145 -4.52 29.06 -7.61
N PHE A 146 -4.29 28.01 -8.40
CA PHE A 146 -4.66 27.99 -9.81
C PHE A 146 -6.16 27.69 -10.01
N ASP A 147 -6.76 28.28 -11.02
CA ASP A 147 -8.13 28.04 -11.46
C ASP A 147 -8.16 27.12 -12.71
N ILE A 148 -9.36 26.87 -13.23
CA ILE A 148 -9.55 26.01 -14.41
C ILE A 148 -8.90 26.61 -15.67
N ALA A 149 -8.90 27.94 -15.82
CA ALA A 149 -8.28 28.59 -16.96
C ALA A 149 -6.76 28.46 -16.92
N ASP A 150 -6.15 28.57 -15.73
CA ASP A 150 -4.73 28.29 -15.54
C ASP A 150 -4.39 26.84 -15.90
N LEU A 151 -5.23 25.87 -15.49
CA LEU A 151 -5.05 24.45 -15.84
C LEU A 151 -5.01 24.25 -17.36
N LEU A 152 -6.00 24.79 -18.07
CA LEU A 152 -6.07 24.68 -19.52
C LEU A 152 -4.87 25.35 -20.21
N TYR A 153 -4.40 26.48 -19.67
CA TYR A 153 -3.24 27.19 -20.21
C TYR A 153 -1.92 26.47 -19.94
N PHE A 154 -1.78 25.85 -18.77
CA PHE A 154 -0.57 25.13 -18.38
C PHE A 154 -0.52 23.70 -18.94
N MET A 155 -1.65 23.12 -19.34
CA MET A 155 -1.73 21.72 -19.79
C MET A 155 -0.67 21.34 -20.84
N PRO A 156 -0.40 22.12 -21.92
CA PRO A 156 0.66 21.78 -22.86
C PRO A 156 2.05 21.76 -22.22
N LYS A 157 2.34 22.70 -21.31
CA LYS A 157 3.60 22.79 -20.58
C LYS A 157 3.75 21.66 -19.57
N LEU A 158 2.65 21.29 -18.89
CA LEU A 158 2.61 20.18 -17.96
C LEU A 158 2.89 18.86 -18.67
N MET A 159 2.29 18.62 -19.84
CA MET A 159 2.55 17.42 -20.63
C MET A 159 4.03 17.30 -21.01
N ILE A 160 4.64 18.39 -21.50
CA ILE A 160 6.08 18.42 -21.82
C ILE A 160 6.94 18.22 -20.57
N TYR A 161 6.62 18.92 -19.47
CA TYR A 161 7.36 18.82 -18.22
C TYR A 161 7.32 17.39 -17.65
N MET A 162 6.14 16.77 -17.64
CA MET A 162 5.99 15.38 -17.23
C MET A 162 6.82 14.48 -18.15
N SER A 163 6.64 14.56 -19.47
CA SER A 163 7.43 13.77 -20.43
C SER A 163 8.96 13.93 -20.30
N GLY A 164 9.47 15.13 -19.99
CA GLY A 164 10.91 15.39 -19.83
C GLY A 164 11.47 15.05 -18.44
N THR A 165 10.70 15.26 -17.37
CA THR A 165 11.11 14.93 -15.99
C THR A 165 11.18 13.42 -15.78
N PHE A 166 10.44 12.63 -16.58
CA PHE A 166 10.55 11.17 -16.58
C PHE A 166 11.91 10.63 -17.09
N GLY A 167 12.77 11.46 -17.69
CA GLY A 167 14.08 11.04 -18.21
C GLY A 167 15.29 11.26 -17.28
N ASP A 168 15.35 12.38 -16.55
CA ASP A 168 16.65 12.96 -16.14
C ASP A 168 16.70 13.56 -14.72
N LEU A 169 16.14 12.91 -13.69
CA LEU A 169 16.38 13.37 -12.31
C LEU A 169 17.74 12.88 -11.78
N SER A 170 18.60 13.83 -11.36
CA SER A 170 19.87 13.53 -10.71
C SER A 170 19.66 12.91 -9.31
N PRO A 171 20.64 12.16 -8.77
CA PRO A 171 20.53 11.55 -7.43
C PRO A 171 20.21 12.56 -6.31
N GLU A 172 20.78 13.76 -6.40
CA GLU A 172 20.62 14.84 -5.42
C GLU A 172 19.22 15.49 -5.49
N GLN A 173 18.63 15.53 -6.68
CA GLN A 173 17.24 15.96 -6.87
C GLN A 173 16.26 14.89 -6.39
N LYS A 174 16.62 13.60 -6.49
CA LYS A 174 15.82 12.50 -5.92
C LYS A 174 15.75 12.60 -4.40
N GLU A 175 16.88 12.79 -3.71
CA GLU A 175 16.88 12.93 -2.23
C GLU A 175 16.07 14.13 -1.73
N ASN A 176 16.19 15.30 -2.37
CA ASN A 176 15.40 16.47 -1.99
C ASN A 176 13.91 16.34 -2.33
N ALA A 177 13.57 15.64 -3.42
CA ALA A 177 12.17 15.34 -3.74
C ALA A 177 11.57 14.32 -2.75
N THR A 178 12.35 13.35 -2.28
CA THR A 178 12.00 12.45 -1.18
C THR A 178 11.76 13.19 0.14
N ALA A 179 12.49 14.29 0.41
CA ALA A 179 12.26 15.11 1.61
C ALA A 179 11.07 16.09 1.48
N ALA A 180 10.55 16.30 0.26
CA ALA A 180 9.46 17.22 -0.06
C ALA A 180 8.16 16.51 -0.48
N GLY A 181 8.09 15.18 -0.36
CA GLY A 181 6.89 14.38 -0.65
C GLY A 181 6.71 13.96 -2.11
N TYR A 182 7.68 14.18 -3.00
CA TYR A 182 7.57 13.82 -4.42
C TYR A 182 8.55 12.69 -4.77
N HIS A 183 8.14 11.44 -4.58
CA HIS A 183 8.96 10.30 -5.00
C HIS A 183 8.64 9.91 -6.46
N HIS A 184 9.57 10.16 -7.38
CA HIS A 184 9.35 9.98 -8.83
C HIS A 184 9.58 8.54 -9.36
N THR A 185 9.61 7.51 -8.51
CA THR A 185 10.00 6.16 -8.97
C THR A 185 8.91 5.39 -9.70
N TYR A 186 7.66 5.84 -9.72
CA TYR A 186 6.52 5.07 -10.26
C TYR A 186 6.63 4.73 -11.75
N PHE A 187 7.22 5.63 -12.52
CA PHE A 187 7.43 5.47 -13.96
C PHE A 187 8.84 4.96 -14.30
N ASP A 188 9.67 4.67 -13.30
CA ASP A 188 10.98 4.05 -13.52
C ASP A 188 10.80 2.56 -13.83
N THR A 189 10.62 2.22 -15.11
CA THR A 189 10.34 0.85 -15.54
C THR A 189 11.59 -0.02 -15.70
N ARG A 190 12.79 0.50 -15.41
CA ARG A 190 14.06 -0.14 -15.76
C ARG A 190 14.28 -1.50 -15.08
N ASP A 191 13.74 -1.66 -13.88
CA ASP A 191 13.91 -2.86 -13.04
C ASP A 191 12.62 -3.70 -12.93
N LEU A 192 11.61 -3.46 -13.78
CA LEU A 192 10.34 -4.19 -13.71
C LEU A 192 10.42 -5.54 -14.44
N ASP A 193 10.08 -6.60 -13.73
CA ASP A 193 9.82 -7.91 -14.32
C ASP A 193 8.40 -7.94 -14.91
N ILE A 194 8.27 -7.49 -16.16
CA ILE A 194 6.99 -7.47 -16.86
C ILE A 194 6.38 -8.88 -17.03
N PRO A 195 7.14 -9.93 -17.42
CA PRO A 195 6.63 -11.29 -17.46
C PRO A 195 6.03 -11.76 -16.12
N ALA A 196 6.67 -11.46 -15.00
CA ALA A 196 6.14 -11.75 -13.67
C ALA A 196 4.79 -11.09 -13.40
N LEU A 197 4.62 -9.84 -13.85
CA LEU A 197 3.40 -9.03 -13.69
C LEU A 197 2.30 -9.39 -14.70
N MET A 198 2.57 -10.34 -15.59
CA MET A 198 1.62 -10.97 -16.52
C MET A 198 1.41 -12.46 -16.21
N THR A 199 1.99 -12.96 -15.12
CA THR A 199 1.81 -14.34 -14.68
C THR A 199 0.62 -14.42 -13.74
N TRP A 200 -0.43 -15.12 -14.16
CA TRP A 200 -1.70 -15.17 -13.45
C TRP A 200 -1.87 -16.45 -12.63
N PRO A 201 -2.45 -16.37 -11.43
CA PRO A 201 -2.71 -17.55 -10.61
C PRO A 201 -3.93 -18.34 -11.11
N THR A 202 -3.79 -19.65 -11.11
CA THR A 202 -4.89 -20.60 -11.35
C THR A 202 -5.83 -20.67 -10.14
N ASP A 203 -7.06 -21.16 -10.33
CA ASP A 203 -8.02 -21.30 -9.23
C ASP A 203 -7.51 -22.25 -8.12
N ALA A 204 -6.77 -23.31 -8.49
CA ALA A 204 -6.15 -24.22 -7.53
C ALA A 204 -5.05 -23.51 -6.70
N GLU A 205 -4.27 -22.63 -7.32
CA GLU A 205 -3.28 -21.82 -6.61
C GLU A 205 -3.95 -20.79 -5.68
N LEU A 206 -5.05 -20.18 -6.13
CA LEU A 206 -5.84 -19.26 -5.31
C LEU A 206 -6.43 -19.95 -4.09
N GLU A 207 -7.03 -21.13 -4.25
CA GLU A 207 -7.55 -21.92 -3.13
C GLU A 207 -6.44 -22.26 -2.13
N LYS A 208 -5.31 -22.77 -2.63
CA LYS A 208 -4.15 -23.10 -1.79
C LYS A 208 -3.64 -21.88 -1.03
N VAL A 209 -3.48 -20.74 -1.71
CA VAL A 209 -2.98 -19.51 -1.10
C VAL A 209 -3.98 -18.95 -0.09
N SER A 210 -5.28 -19.06 -0.34
CA SER A 210 -6.30 -18.66 0.62
C SER A 210 -6.21 -19.49 1.91
N LEU A 211 -6.05 -20.80 1.80
CA LEU A 211 -5.85 -21.67 2.98
C LEU A 211 -4.58 -21.33 3.74
N MET A 212 -3.46 -21.11 3.03
CA MET A 212 -2.20 -20.70 3.65
C MET A 212 -2.33 -19.36 4.37
N ALA A 213 -2.96 -18.37 3.75
CA ALA A 213 -3.17 -17.04 4.33
C ALA A 213 -4.05 -17.09 5.58
N ALA A 214 -5.08 -17.94 5.59
CA ALA A 214 -5.94 -18.15 6.76
C ALA A 214 -5.16 -18.79 7.92
N GLN A 215 -4.36 -19.82 7.65
CA GLN A 215 -3.50 -20.47 8.64
C GLN A 215 -2.46 -19.49 9.23
N GLU A 216 -1.86 -18.64 8.39
CA GLU A 216 -0.92 -17.62 8.87
C GLU A 216 -1.60 -16.58 9.76
N ALA A 217 -2.80 -16.11 9.37
CA ALA A 217 -3.56 -15.18 10.17
C ALA A 217 -3.93 -15.77 11.53
N GLU A 218 -4.39 -17.02 11.56
CA GLU A 218 -4.68 -17.78 12.79
C GLU A 218 -3.43 -17.89 13.68
N GLN A 219 -2.29 -18.31 13.13
CA GLN A 219 -1.04 -18.42 13.87
C GLN A 219 -0.61 -17.09 14.49
N LEU A 220 -0.72 -15.99 13.76
CA LEU A 220 -0.43 -14.66 14.27
C LEU A 220 -1.35 -14.29 15.43
N LEU A 221 -2.65 -14.59 15.33
CA LEU A 221 -3.63 -14.32 16.39
C LEU A 221 -3.44 -15.21 17.61
N THR A 222 -3.09 -16.48 17.43
CA THR A 222 -2.80 -17.41 18.54
C THR A 222 -1.59 -16.93 19.35
N VAL A 223 -0.53 -16.43 18.68
CA VAL A 223 0.62 -15.83 19.38
C VAL A 223 0.23 -14.60 20.21
N LEU A 224 -0.83 -13.90 19.81
CA LEU A 224 -1.39 -12.76 20.55
C LEU A 224 -2.43 -13.16 21.61
N GLY A 225 -2.79 -14.43 21.73
CA GLY A 225 -3.83 -14.92 22.65
C GLY A 225 -5.26 -14.58 22.21
N VAL A 226 -5.47 -14.36 20.91
CA VAL A 226 -6.77 -13.95 20.32
C VAL A 226 -7.51 -15.12 19.67
N ALA A 227 -6.80 -16.16 19.24
CA ALA A 227 -7.35 -17.36 18.58
C ALA A 227 -7.02 -18.64 19.36
#